data_AF-A0A4R4ZBJ0-F1
#
_entry.id   AF-A0A4R4ZBJ0-F1
#
_cell.length_a   1.000
_cell.length_b   1.000
_cell.length_c   1.000
_cell.angle_alpha   90.00
_cell.angle_beta   90.00
_cell.angle_gamma   90.00
#
_symmetry.space_group_name_H-M   'P 1'
#
loop_
_entity.id
_entity.type
_entity.pdbx_description
1 polymer ?
#
loop_
_entity_poly.entity_id
_entity_poly.type
_entity_poly.pdbx_seq_one_letter_code
_entity_poly.pdbx_strand_id
1 'polypeptide(L)'
;MSDDLTTPVGIEARLRRIVTDLTMSQQTLAKVRDEEVNAKHGYEAARRRALFSDHCPKVARGGYTTADRDAWVDEQVKNQRYQYDLAVAKREAAQDLLRVVRDQAMVVMALANSVRAAYQVAGSGR
;
A
#
# COMPACT_ATOMS: atom_id res chain seq x y z
N MET A 1 -28.62 -0.29 -11.29
CA MET A 1 -27.76 0.50 -12.20
C MET A 1 -27.06 -0.48 -13.11
N SER A 2 -27.21 -0.33 -14.42
CA SER A 2 -26.62 -1.27 -15.37
C SER A 2 -25.09 -1.15 -15.34
N ASP A 3 -24.40 -2.25 -15.03
CA ASP A 3 -22.95 -2.40 -15.21
C ASP A 3 -22.58 -2.73 -16.67
N ASP A 4 -23.52 -2.52 -17.59
CA ASP A 4 -23.30 -2.71 -19.01
C ASP A 4 -22.40 -1.61 -19.58
N LEU A 5 -21.11 -1.95 -19.70
CA LEU A 5 -20.05 -1.10 -20.26
C LEU A 5 -20.19 -0.87 -21.77
N THR A 6 -21.19 -1.46 -22.44
CA THR A 6 -21.47 -1.18 -23.86
C THR A 6 -22.35 0.05 -24.06
N THR A 7 -22.93 0.60 -22.99
CA THR A 7 -23.79 1.78 -23.04
C THR A 7 -23.11 3.01 -22.44
N PRO A 8 -23.39 4.23 -22.94
CA PRO A 8 -22.85 5.46 -22.34
C PRO A 8 -23.21 5.61 -20.85
N VAL A 9 -24.44 5.23 -20.47
CA VAL A 9 -24.92 5.33 -19.08
C VAL A 9 -24.20 4.36 -18.15
N GLY A 10 -23.94 3.12 -18.60
CA GLY A 10 -23.20 2.14 -17.81
C GLY A 10 -21.72 2.52 -17.64
N ILE A 11 -21.11 3.08 -18.69
CA ILE A 11 -19.76 3.65 -18.62
C ILE A 11 -19.68 4.80 -17.61
N GLU A 12 -20.63 5.74 -17.66
CA GLU A 12 -20.65 6.88 -16.73
C GLU A 12 -20.82 6.39 -15.27
N ALA A 13 -21.74 5.46 -15.04
CA ALA A 13 -21.95 4.86 -13.72
C ALA A 13 -20.66 4.19 -13.20
N ARG A 14 -19.93 3.47 -14.07
CA ARG A 14 -18.65 2.84 -13.71
C ARG A 14 -17.57 3.87 -13.42
N LEU A 15 -17.44 4.93 -14.23
CA LEU A 15 -16.47 6.00 -14.00
C LEU A 15 -16.71 6.71 -12.66
N ARG A 16 -17.97 6.97 -12.29
CA ARG A 16 -18.31 7.55 -10.99
C ARG A 16 -17.86 6.65 -9.82
N ARG A 17 -18.07 5.33 -9.93
CA ARG A 17 -17.57 4.37 -8.93
C ARG A 17 -16.05 4.39 -8.83
N ILE A 18 -15.36 4.38 -9.97
CA ILE A 18 -13.88 4.44 -10.02
C ILE A 18 -13.35 5.71 -9.34
N VAL A 19 -14.03 6.86 -9.48
CA VAL A 19 -13.64 8.08 -8.77
C VAL A 19 -13.73 7.88 -7.25
N THR A 20 -14.82 7.29 -6.75
CA THR A 20 -14.94 6.94 -5.33
C THR A 20 -13.82 5.98 -4.89
N ASP A 21 -13.58 4.93 -5.66
CA ASP A 21 -12.54 3.93 -5.36
C ASP A 21 -11.13 4.54 -5.36
N LEU A 22 -10.85 5.50 -6.25
CA LEU A 22 -9.60 6.26 -6.26
C LEU A 22 -9.43 7.07 -4.98
N THR A 23 -10.46 7.79 -4.54
CA THR A 23 -10.42 8.56 -3.29
C THR A 23 -10.21 7.64 -2.09
N MET A 24 -10.92 6.52 -2.01
CA MET A 24 -10.76 5.54 -0.92
C MET A 24 -9.36 4.92 -0.93
N SER A 25 -8.82 4.59 -2.10
CA SER A 25 -7.47 4.01 -2.24
C SER A 25 -6.40 5.01 -1.83
N GLN A 26 -6.55 6.30 -2.17
CA GLN A 26 -5.65 7.37 -1.74
C GLN A 26 -5.67 7.57 -0.22
N GLN A 27 -6.86 7.61 0.39
CA GLN A 27 -7.01 7.73 1.84
C GLN A 27 -6.40 6.52 2.57
N THR A 28 -6.64 5.31 2.03
CA THR A 28 -6.04 4.08 2.57
C THR A 28 -4.52 4.15 2.49
N LEU A 29 -3.95 4.54 1.35
CA LEU A 29 -2.50 4.68 1.18
C LEU A 29 -1.90 5.70 2.15
N ALA A 30 -2.56 6.84 2.37
CA ALA A 30 -2.12 7.83 3.34
C ALA A 30 -2.08 7.23 4.76
N LYS A 31 -3.18 6.59 5.18
CA LYS A 31 -3.28 5.95 6.49
C LYS A 31 -2.18 4.91 6.72
N VAL A 32 -1.96 3.98 5.77
CA VAL A 32 -0.97 2.92 5.95
C VAL A 32 0.48 3.44 5.89
N ARG A 33 0.73 4.57 5.21
CA ARG A 33 2.03 5.24 5.27
C ARG A 33 2.31 5.79 6.66
N ASP A 34 1.32 6.41 7.29
CA ASP A 34 1.47 6.90 8.67
C ASP A 34 1.67 5.73 9.64
N GLU A 35 0.94 4.62 9.45
CA GLU A 35 1.14 3.39 10.23
C GLU A 35 2.56 2.82 10.07
N GLU A 36 3.10 2.77 8.85
CA GLU A 36 4.49 2.34 8.60
C GLU A 36 5.51 3.24 9.31
N VAL A 37 5.35 4.56 9.19
CA VAL A 37 6.26 5.53 9.84
C VAL A 37 6.23 5.36 11.35
N ASN A 38 5.03 5.23 11.93
CA ASN A 38 4.87 5.00 13.37
C ASN A 38 5.50 3.67 13.81
N ALA A 39 5.29 2.60 13.05
CA ALA A 39 5.89 1.29 13.33
C ALA A 39 7.42 1.34 13.24
N LYS A 40 7.97 2.05 12.24
CA LYS A 40 9.41 2.27 12.09
C LYS A 40 10.00 2.99 13.29
N HIS A 41 9.39 4.11 13.69
CA HIS A 41 9.84 4.85 14.87
C HIS A 41 9.75 4.01 16.14
N GLY A 42 8.68 3.21 16.30
CA GLY A 42 8.53 2.27 17.40
C GLY A 42 9.64 1.21 17.45
N TYR A 43 9.95 0.61 16.31
CA TYR A 43 11.04 -0.36 16.15
C TYR A 43 12.41 0.26 16.45
N GLU A 44 12.74 1.41 15.84
CA GLU A 44 14.02 2.09 16.07
C GLU A 44 14.19 2.55 17.53
N ALA A 45 13.10 3.02 18.16
CA ALA A 45 13.12 3.37 19.58
C ALA A 45 13.28 2.14 20.49
N ALA A 46 12.65 1.00 20.16
CA ALA A 46 12.84 -0.25 20.88
C ALA A 46 14.28 -0.77 20.73
N ARG A 47 14.85 -0.71 19.52
CA ARG A 47 16.21 -1.14 19.23
C ARG A 47 17.25 -0.31 19.97
N ARG A 48 17.08 1.01 20.00
CA ARG A 48 17.92 1.90 20.84
C ARG A 48 17.81 1.53 22.31
N ARG A 49 16.60 1.33 22.84
CA ARG A 49 16.40 0.93 24.24
C ARG A 49 17.07 -0.40 24.58
N ALA A 50 16.99 -1.39 23.68
CA ALA A 50 17.68 -2.66 23.87
C ALA A 50 19.20 -2.47 23.91
N LEU A 51 19.77 -1.73 22.95
CA LEU A 51 21.22 -1.46 22.90
C LEU A 51 21.76 -0.78 24.17
N PHE A 52 20.99 0.13 24.76
CA PHE A 52 21.37 0.85 25.99
C PHE A 52 20.84 0.20 27.28
N SER A 53 20.26 -1.00 27.20
CA SER A 53 19.82 -1.73 28.39
C SER A 53 21.03 -2.24 29.18
N ASP A 54 20.93 -2.23 30.51
CA ASP A 54 21.96 -2.81 31.38
C ASP A 54 22.15 -4.32 31.17
N HIS A 55 21.12 -5.00 30.64
CA HIS A 55 21.15 -6.42 30.29
C HIS A 55 21.77 -6.71 28.92
N CYS A 56 22.09 -5.66 28.14
CA CYS A 56 22.69 -5.81 26.83
C CYS A 56 24.10 -6.41 26.95
N PRO A 57 24.43 -7.49 26.20
CA PRO A 57 25.76 -8.08 26.23
C PRO A 57 26.86 -7.05 25.91
N LYS A 58 27.79 -6.87 26.84
CA LYS A 58 28.91 -5.95 26.69
C LYS A 58 30.03 -6.64 25.93
N VAL A 59 30.30 -6.15 24.73
CA VAL A 59 31.34 -6.70 23.86
C VAL A 59 32.71 -6.49 24.51
N ALA A 60 33.45 -7.57 24.69
CA ALA A 60 34.78 -7.55 25.29
C ALA A 60 35.66 -8.67 24.70
N ARG A 61 36.98 -8.47 24.71
CA ARG A 61 37.93 -9.47 24.22
C ARG A 61 37.88 -10.72 25.12
N GLY A 62 37.55 -11.87 24.54
CA GLY A 62 37.39 -13.14 25.28
C GLY A 62 36.04 -13.30 25.98
N GLY A 63 35.08 -12.41 25.74
CA GLY A 63 33.71 -12.49 26.22
C GLY A 63 32.70 -12.50 25.07
N TYR A 64 31.57 -11.81 25.26
CA TYR A 64 30.56 -11.66 24.20
C TYR A 64 31.13 -10.96 22.97
N THR A 65 30.80 -11.51 21.81
CA THR A 65 31.13 -10.90 20.52
C THR A 65 30.09 -9.85 20.13
N THR A 66 30.40 -9.06 19.10
CA THR A 66 29.41 -8.17 18.49
C THR A 66 28.21 -8.94 17.95
N ALA A 67 28.42 -10.14 17.39
CA ALA A 67 27.34 -10.98 16.88
C ALA A 67 26.39 -11.43 18.00
N ASP A 68 26.91 -11.78 19.18
CA ASP A 68 26.08 -12.20 20.32
C ASP A 68 25.20 -11.06 20.82
N ARG A 69 25.76 -9.84 20.92
CA ARG A 69 25.01 -8.65 21.28
C ARG A 69 23.92 -8.36 20.26
N ASP A 70 24.26 -8.38 18.98
CA ASP A 70 23.33 -8.04 17.91
C ASP A 70 22.18 -9.08 17.82
N ALA A 71 22.48 -10.37 18.00
CA ALA A 71 21.47 -11.42 18.11
C ALA A 71 20.54 -11.22 19.33
N TRP A 72 21.11 -10.84 20.49
CA TRP A 72 20.29 -10.53 21.66
C TRP A 72 19.38 -9.32 21.41
N VAL A 73 19.90 -8.25 20.81
CA VAL A 73 19.12 -7.05 20.48
C VAL A 73 17.98 -7.40 19.53
N ASP A 74 18.26 -8.18 18.48
CA ASP A 74 17.27 -8.61 17.50
C ASP A 74 16.14 -9.43 18.17
N GLU A 75 16.48 -10.30 19.11
CA GLU A 75 15.48 -11.05 19.89
C GLU A 75 14.61 -10.12 20.75
N GLN A 76 15.18 -9.09 21.38
CA GLN A 76 14.42 -8.12 22.17
C GLN A 76 13.41 -7.32 21.34
N VAL A 77 13.73 -7.05 20.07
CA VAL A 77 12.91 -6.20 19.19
C VAL A 77 12.11 -6.96 18.13
N LYS A 78 12.12 -8.29 18.18
CA LYS A 78 11.51 -9.15 17.15
C LYS A 78 10.05 -8.80 16.86
N ASN A 79 9.28 -8.47 17.89
CA ASN A 79 7.86 -8.15 17.76
C ASN A 79 7.68 -6.80 17.05
N GLN A 80 8.44 -5.78 17.42
CA GLN A 80 8.37 -4.46 16.80
C GLN A 80 8.89 -4.51 15.36
N ARG A 81 9.93 -5.32 15.08
CA ARG A 81 10.41 -5.59 13.73
C ARG A 81 9.31 -6.22 12.87
N TYR A 82 8.67 -7.27 13.37
CA TYR A 82 7.54 -7.90 12.67
C TYR A 82 6.38 -6.92 12.39
N GLN A 83 6.02 -6.07 13.36
CA GLN A 83 4.99 -5.06 13.14
C GLN A 83 5.38 -4.03 12.07
N TYR A 84 6.65 -3.62 12.05
CA TYR A 84 7.17 -2.75 10.99
C TYR A 84 7.13 -3.45 9.62
N ASP A 85 7.61 -4.68 9.51
CA ASP A 85 7.59 -5.45 8.26
C ASP A 85 6.15 -5.66 7.74
N LEU A 86 5.20 -5.93 8.65
CA LEU A 86 3.78 -6.02 8.32
C LEU A 86 3.22 -4.68 7.81
N ALA A 87 3.63 -3.55 8.39
CA ALA A 87 3.21 -2.23 7.96
C ALA A 87 3.76 -1.88 6.57
N VAL A 88 5.01 -2.25 6.27
CA VAL A 88 5.61 -2.14 4.93
C VAL A 88 4.78 -2.92 3.90
N ALA A 89 4.47 -4.19 4.19
CA ALA A 89 3.65 -5.03 3.30
C ALA A 89 2.26 -4.42 3.05
N LYS A 90 1.62 -3.84 4.08
CA LYS A 90 0.34 -3.12 3.93
C LYS A 90 0.46 -1.88 3.04
N ARG A 91 1.53 -1.09 3.18
CA ARG A 91 1.78 0.06 2.30
C ARG A 91 1.91 -0.40 0.85
N GLU A 92 2.66 -1.46 0.60
CA GLU A 92 2.87 -1.99 -0.76
C GLU A 92 1.56 -2.47 -1.37
N ALA A 93 0.78 -3.25 -0.63
CA ALA A 93 -0.55 -3.67 -1.07
C ALA A 93 -1.48 -2.48 -1.39
N ALA A 94 -1.45 -1.42 -0.58
CA ALA A 94 -2.24 -0.21 -0.84
C ALA A 94 -1.75 0.58 -2.07
N GLN A 95 -0.43 0.60 -2.33
CA GLN A 95 0.12 1.20 -3.55
C GLN A 95 -0.31 0.43 -4.80
N ASP A 96 -0.26 -0.89 -4.74
CA ASP A 96 -0.68 -1.73 -5.85
C ASP A 96 -2.18 -1.62 -6.11
N LEU A 97 -3.01 -1.55 -5.07
CA LEU A 97 -4.43 -1.25 -5.21
C LEU A 97 -4.66 0.08 -5.95
N LEU A 98 -3.95 1.14 -5.55
CA LEU A 98 -4.06 2.45 -6.21
C LEU A 98 -3.65 2.38 -7.69
N ARG A 99 -2.63 1.60 -8.04
CA ARG A 99 -2.23 1.35 -9.43
C ARG A 99 -3.33 0.63 -10.20
N VAL A 100 -3.86 -0.46 -9.66
CA VAL A 100 -4.94 -1.25 -10.28
C VAL A 100 -6.16 -0.39 -10.56
N VAL A 101 -6.59 0.46 -9.61
CA VAL A 101 -7.75 1.34 -9.82
C VAL A 101 -7.48 2.38 -10.91
N ARG A 102 -6.26 2.92 -11.00
CA ARG A 102 -5.86 3.81 -12.10
C ARG A 102 -5.87 3.10 -13.45
N ASP A 103 -5.40 1.86 -13.50
CA ASP A 103 -5.42 1.06 -14.72
C ASP A 103 -6.85 0.76 -15.17
N GLN A 104 -7.74 0.42 -14.22
CA GLN A 104 -9.17 0.28 -14.49
C GLN A 104 -9.78 1.57 -15.05
N ALA A 105 -9.40 2.73 -14.53
CA ALA A 105 -9.87 4.02 -15.05
C ALA A 105 -9.46 4.19 -16.53
N MET A 106 -8.21 3.87 -16.87
CA MET A 106 -7.72 3.94 -18.26
C MET A 106 -8.48 3.00 -19.19
N VAL A 107 -8.73 1.76 -18.78
CA VAL A 107 -9.50 0.79 -19.57
C VAL A 107 -10.93 1.28 -19.80
N VAL A 108 -11.62 1.78 -18.77
CA VAL A 108 -12.99 2.28 -18.93
C VAL A 108 -13.04 3.54 -19.81
N MET A 109 -12.06 4.44 -19.72
CA MET A 109 -11.96 5.59 -20.63
C MET A 109 -11.73 5.16 -22.08
N ALA A 110 -10.91 4.15 -22.33
CA ALA A 110 -10.70 3.60 -23.67
C ALA A 110 -12.00 2.98 -24.23
N LEU A 111 -12.73 2.21 -23.41
CA LEU A 111 -14.04 1.68 -23.77
C LEU A 111 -15.05 2.81 -24.05
N ALA A 112 -15.05 3.88 -23.26
CA ALA A 112 -15.93 5.03 -23.46
C ALA A 112 -15.75 5.68 -24.84
N ASN A 113 -14.51 5.76 -25.32
CA ASN A 113 -14.20 6.30 -26.64
C ASN A 113 -14.65 5.35 -27.76
N SER A 114 -14.44 4.04 -27.58
CA SER A 114 -14.90 3.02 -28.54
C SER A 114 -16.42 3.00 -28.68
N VAL A 115 -17.16 3.03 -27.56
CA VAL A 115 -18.63 3.08 -27.55
C VAL A 115 -19.13 4.36 -28.21
N ARG A 116 -18.54 5.53 -27.90
CA ARG A 116 -18.92 6.79 -28.58
C ARG A 116 -18.75 6.70 -30.10
N ALA A 117 -17.64 6.15 -30.58
CA ALA A 117 -17.41 5.97 -32.01
C ALA A 117 -18.45 5.04 -32.65
N ALA A 118 -18.77 3.91 -32.00
CA ALA A 118 -19.78 2.96 -32.50
C ALA A 118 -21.17 3.60 -32.62
N TYR A 119 -21.61 4.37 -31.62
CA TYR A 119 -22.89 5.06 -31.65
C TYR A 119 -22.92 6.20 -32.69
N GLN A 120 -21.81 6.89 -32.92
CA GLN A 120 -21.71 7.91 -33.98
C GLN A 120 -21.85 7.30 -35.38
N VAL A 121 -21.17 6.17 -35.65
CA VAL A 121 -21.29 5.46 -36.94
C VAL A 121 -22.71 4.91 -37.14
N ALA A 122 -23.31 4.30 -36.11
CA ALA A 122 -24.67 3.81 -36.17
C ALA A 122 -25.72 4.93 -36.37
N GLY A 123 -25.47 6.12 -35.81
CA GLY A 123 -26.33 7.30 -35.99
C GLY A 123 -26.15 8.02 -37.33
N SER A 124 -24.97 7.91 -37.95
CA SER A 124 -24.63 8.53 -39.25
C SER A 124 -25.04 7.69 -40.46
N GLY A 125 -25.46 6.44 -40.28
CA GLY A 125 -25.95 5.55 -41.34
C GLY A 125 -27.42 5.76 -41.73
N ARG A 126 -28.02 6.89 -41.35
CA ARG A 126 -29.39 7.30 -41.71
C ARG A 126 -29.37 8.56 -42.56
#